data_AF-G0TU65-F1
#
_entry.id   AF-G0TU65-F1
#
_cell.length_a   1.000
_cell.length_b   1.000
_cell.length_c   1.000
_cell.angle_alpha   90.00
_cell.angle_beta   90.00
_cell.angle_gamma   90.00
#
_symmetry.space_group_name_H-M   'P 1'
#
loop_
_entity.id
_entity.type
_entity.pdbx_description
1 polymer ?
#
loop_
_entity_poly.entity_id
_entity_poly.type
_entity_poly.pdbx_seq_one_letter_code
_entity_poly.pdbx_strand_id
1 'polypeptide(L)'
;MSDGDSDVSSIDELTKRFAPLYCKEDFDNQVVPEQEALCVVVVTSFLCPHSKEMLPIIQQRFVMRDSYQTRRVRYFHVALVPENKTDIKGLLQKDPVYMATKRPPTELQKKDLQRQAYLNLMEFLSFLEVRSTPCMLFFVTGKLVRLSDEVMDSPRLTATGSSMAKWEAVLQNAVIRRNTLMREYDEAKRQERRRLAKERRREARRLAKLEEAEEDEEDY
;
A
#
# COMPACT_ATOMS: atom_id res chain seq x y z
N MET A 1 -34.13 7.47 -7.87
CA MET A 1 -33.06 7.03 -8.77
C MET A 1 -31.79 7.79 -8.36
N SER A 2 -31.05 7.28 -7.38
CA SER A 2 -29.79 7.89 -6.92
C SER A 2 -29.01 6.96 -5.98
N ASP A 3 -28.96 5.66 -6.27
CA ASP A 3 -28.16 4.67 -5.51
C ASP A 3 -26.92 4.18 -6.29
N GLY A 4 -26.75 4.59 -7.55
CA GLY A 4 -25.67 4.10 -8.42
C GLY A 4 -24.32 4.83 -8.26
N ASP A 5 -24.31 6.07 -7.79
CA ASP A 5 -23.09 6.89 -7.72
C ASP A 5 -22.26 6.62 -6.45
N SER A 6 -22.90 6.25 -5.33
CA SER A 6 -22.21 5.97 -4.07
C SER A 6 -21.38 4.69 -4.14
N ASP A 7 -21.89 3.66 -4.82
CA ASP A 7 -21.23 2.36 -4.91
C ASP A 7 -19.97 2.42 -5.78
N VAL A 8 -20.02 3.14 -6.91
CA VAL A 8 -18.86 3.33 -7.79
C VAL A 8 -17.77 4.16 -7.09
N SER A 9 -18.16 5.20 -6.35
CA SER A 9 -17.23 6.00 -5.54
C SER A 9 -16.54 5.16 -4.46
N SER A 10 -17.27 4.29 -3.78
CA SER A 10 -16.73 3.43 -2.72
C SER A 10 -15.74 2.37 -3.24
N ILE A 11 -15.96 1.83 -4.44
CA ILE A 11 -15.07 0.85 -5.09
C ILE A 11 -13.75 1.50 -5.53
N ASP A 12 -13.80 2.71 -6.08
CA ASP A 12 -12.60 3.46 -6.49
C ASP A 12 -11.75 3.85 -5.26
N GLU A 13 -12.40 4.23 -4.16
CA GLU A 13 -11.72 4.51 -2.90
C GLU A 13 -11.09 3.26 -2.28
N LEU A 14 -11.78 2.11 -2.29
CA LEU A 14 -11.22 0.84 -1.83
C LEU A 14 -9.98 0.46 -2.65
N THR A 15 -10.05 0.60 -3.96
CA THR A 15 -8.96 0.22 -4.87
C THR A 15 -7.71 1.07 -4.63
N LYS A 16 -7.88 2.36 -4.30
CA LYS A 16 -6.79 3.27 -3.90
C LYS A 16 -6.20 2.95 -2.53
N ARG A 17 -7.03 2.44 -1.61
CA ARG A 17 -6.63 2.11 -0.23
C ARG A 17 -6.12 0.67 -0.07
N PHE A 18 -6.42 -0.22 -1.03
CA PHE A 18 -6.06 -1.65 -1.01
C PHE A 18 -5.59 -2.15 -2.38
N ALA A 19 -4.44 -1.65 -2.81
CA ALA A 19 -3.94 -1.86 -4.16
C ALA A 19 -3.49 -3.32 -4.40
N PRO A 20 -3.84 -3.93 -5.55
CA PRO A 20 -3.29 -5.23 -5.96
C PRO A 20 -1.80 -5.14 -6.29
N LEU A 21 -1.06 -6.18 -5.92
CA LEU A 21 0.29 -6.45 -6.38
C LEU A 21 0.29 -7.81 -7.10
N TYR A 22 0.68 -7.82 -8.38
CA TYR A 22 0.66 -9.02 -9.21
C TYR A 22 2.06 -9.63 -9.38
N CYS A 23 3.10 -8.82 -9.22
CA CYS A 23 4.49 -9.26 -9.37
C CYS A 23 5.45 -8.44 -8.50
N LYS A 24 6.73 -8.85 -8.48
CA LYS A 24 7.78 -8.13 -7.75
C LYS A 24 7.95 -6.69 -8.23
N GLU A 25 7.79 -6.44 -9.53
CA GLU A 25 7.89 -5.10 -10.08
C GLU A 25 6.82 -4.16 -9.49
N ASP A 26 5.60 -4.65 -9.27
CA ASP A 26 4.54 -3.87 -8.60
C ASP A 26 4.94 -3.53 -7.16
N PHE A 27 5.56 -4.47 -6.45
CA PHE A 27 6.06 -4.23 -5.09
C PHE A 27 7.16 -3.16 -5.09
N ASP A 28 8.13 -3.26 -6.00
CA ASP A 28 9.22 -2.29 -6.12
C ASP A 28 8.70 -0.89 -6.50
N ASN A 29 7.60 -0.81 -7.27
CA ASN A 29 7.02 0.45 -7.72
C ASN A 29 5.99 1.06 -6.76
N GLN A 30 5.33 0.26 -5.92
CA GLN A 30 4.24 0.72 -5.06
C GLN A 30 4.55 0.63 -3.56
N VAL A 31 5.33 -0.36 -3.12
CA VAL A 31 5.62 -0.60 -1.70
C VAL A 31 6.95 0.03 -1.28
N VAL A 32 8.00 -0.14 -2.10
CA VAL A 32 9.34 0.41 -1.78
C VAL A 32 9.37 1.95 -1.72
N PRO A 33 8.66 2.71 -2.59
CA PRO A 33 8.66 4.17 -2.53
C PRO A 33 7.94 4.75 -1.31
N GLU A 34 7.13 3.94 -0.61
CA GLU A 34 6.38 4.33 0.58
C GLU A 34 7.28 4.37 1.83
N GLN A 35 8.28 5.26 1.82
CA GLN A 35 9.31 5.32 2.86
C GLN A 35 8.78 5.70 4.25
N GLU A 36 7.68 6.45 4.31
CA GLU A 36 7.09 6.90 5.57
C GLU A 36 6.02 5.94 6.12
N ALA A 37 5.54 4.98 5.31
CA ALA A 37 4.42 4.14 5.68
C ALA A 37 4.86 2.77 6.22
N LEU A 38 4.01 2.21 7.08
CA LEU A 38 3.91 0.78 7.30
C LEU A 38 3.07 0.20 6.16
N CYS A 39 3.72 -0.53 5.27
CA CYS A 39 3.05 -1.23 4.18
C CYS A 39 2.61 -2.61 4.64
N VAL A 40 1.31 -2.87 4.57
CA VAL A 40 0.68 -4.11 4.98
C VAL A 40 0.30 -4.88 3.72
N VAL A 41 0.93 -6.02 3.50
CA VAL A 41 0.65 -6.88 2.35
C VAL A 41 -0.18 -8.07 2.82
N VAL A 42 -1.43 -8.13 2.38
CA VAL A 42 -2.36 -9.22 2.66
C VAL A 42 -2.25 -10.26 1.56
N VAL A 43 -1.88 -11.48 1.91
CA VAL A 43 -1.75 -12.58 0.95
C VAL A 43 -2.89 -13.57 1.12
N THR A 44 -3.57 -13.88 0.03
CA THR A 44 -4.69 -14.82 -0.04
C THR A 44 -4.46 -15.86 -1.13
N SER A 45 -5.17 -16.98 -1.05
CA SER A 45 -5.10 -18.03 -2.08
C SER A 45 -6.45 -18.65 -2.37
N PHE A 46 -6.72 -18.95 -3.64
CA PHE A 46 -7.89 -19.72 -4.07
C PHE A 46 -7.92 -21.15 -3.51
N LEU A 47 -6.77 -21.68 -3.07
CA LEU A 47 -6.64 -23.01 -2.46
C LEU A 47 -7.10 -23.04 -1.00
N CYS A 48 -7.27 -21.89 -0.35
CA CYS A 48 -7.60 -21.79 1.06
C CYS A 48 -9.04 -21.24 1.23
N PRO A 49 -9.99 -22.02 1.76
CA PRO A 49 -11.37 -21.57 1.97
C PRO A 49 -11.47 -20.30 2.84
N HIS A 50 -10.66 -20.22 3.89
CA HIS A 50 -10.62 -19.05 4.77
C HIS A 50 -10.17 -17.77 4.07
N SER A 51 -9.34 -17.85 3.02
CA SER A 51 -8.93 -16.67 2.26
C SER A 51 -10.12 -15.97 1.61
N LYS A 52 -11.10 -16.74 1.12
CA LYS A 52 -12.32 -16.21 0.49
C LYS A 52 -13.20 -15.46 1.50
N GLU A 53 -13.32 -15.99 2.71
CA GLU A 53 -14.15 -15.39 3.77
C GLU A 53 -13.49 -14.17 4.42
N MET A 54 -12.16 -14.19 4.54
CA MET A 54 -11.44 -13.13 5.25
C MET A 54 -11.25 -11.86 4.44
N LEU A 55 -11.07 -11.95 3.12
CA LEU A 55 -10.75 -10.79 2.29
C LEU A 55 -11.79 -9.65 2.42
N PRO A 56 -13.11 -9.90 2.35
CA PRO A 56 -14.11 -8.84 2.54
C PRO A 56 -14.07 -8.25 3.97
N ILE A 57 -13.85 -9.09 4.98
CA ILE A 57 -13.76 -8.65 6.38
C ILE A 57 -12.54 -7.74 6.56
N ILE A 58 -11.41 -8.09 5.95
CA ILE A 58 -10.18 -7.28 6.01
C ILE A 58 -10.40 -5.92 5.34
N GLN A 59 -10.99 -5.91 4.15
CA GLN A 59 -11.34 -4.67 3.44
C GLN A 59 -12.22 -3.78 4.31
N GLN A 60 -13.31 -4.31 4.87
CA GLN A 60 -14.22 -3.52 5.70
C GLN A 60 -13.59 -3.08 7.03
N ARG A 61 -12.86 -3.96 7.71
CA ARG A 61 -12.43 -3.74 9.10
C ARG A 61 -11.08 -3.03 9.23
N PHE A 62 -10.18 -3.17 8.25
CA PHE A 62 -8.85 -2.57 8.31
C PHE A 62 -8.66 -1.45 7.28
N VAL A 63 -9.17 -1.63 6.06
CA VAL A 63 -8.95 -0.68 4.97
C VAL A 63 -9.96 0.47 5.03
N MET A 64 -11.23 0.14 5.20
CA MET A 64 -12.32 1.13 5.20
C MET A 64 -12.57 1.75 6.57
N ARG A 65 -12.20 1.08 7.67
CA ARG A 65 -12.26 1.70 8.99
C ARG A 65 -11.04 2.59 9.20
N ASP A 66 -11.31 3.88 9.33
CA ASP A 66 -10.31 4.91 9.61
C ASP A 66 -9.70 4.80 11.03
N SER A 67 -10.04 3.78 11.81
CA SER A 67 -9.55 3.62 13.19
C SER A 67 -8.04 3.43 13.29
N TYR A 68 -7.40 2.90 12.24
CA TYR A 68 -5.94 2.79 12.11
C TYR A 68 -5.37 3.75 11.07
N GLN A 69 -6.16 4.72 10.60
CA GLN A 69 -5.68 5.82 9.74
C GLN A 69 -4.88 6.86 10.52
N THR A 70 -3.86 6.42 11.23
CA THR A 70 -2.77 7.29 11.63
C THR A 70 -1.86 7.59 10.43
N ARG A 71 -2.39 8.10 9.31
CA ARG A 71 -1.69 8.66 8.11
C ARG A 71 -0.49 7.88 7.53
N ARG A 72 -0.21 6.65 7.99
CA ARG A 72 1.10 5.98 7.85
C ARG A 72 0.97 4.47 7.73
N VAL A 73 -0.22 3.96 7.42
CA VAL A 73 -0.43 2.54 7.10
C VAL A 73 -1.04 2.46 5.71
N ARG A 74 -0.44 1.65 4.84
CA ARG A 74 -0.88 1.46 3.44
C ARG A 74 -1.15 -0.03 3.25
N TYR A 75 -2.29 -0.37 2.67
CA TYR A 75 -2.65 -1.77 2.47
C TYR A 75 -2.51 -2.17 1.01
N PHE A 76 -1.99 -3.37 0.81
CA PHE A 76 -1.79 -4.00 -0.48
C PHE A 76 -2.30 -5.44 -0.41
N HIS A 77 -2.64 -6.01 -1.56
CA HIS A 77 -3.10 -7.38 -1.62
C HIS A 77 -2.40 -8.18 -2.70
N VAL A 78 -2.11 -9.44 -2.38
CA VAL A 78 -1.62 -10.45 -3.31
C VAL A 78 -2.60 -11.61 -3.25
N ALA A 79 -3.16 -11.97 -4.39
CA ALA A 79 -4.07 -13.10 -4.50
C ALA A 79 -3.45 -14.17 -5.38
N LEU A 80 -3.11 -15.33 -4.79
CA LEU A 80 -2.84 -16.52 -5.58
C LEU A 80 -4.16 -16.98 -6.21
N VAL A 81 -4.22 -16.93 -7.53
CA VAL A 81 -5.35 -17.34 -8.36
C VAL A 81 -4.92 -18.45 -9.32
N PRO A 82 -5.86 -19.25 -9.87
CA PRO A 82 -5.53 -20.21 -10.91
C PRO A 82 -4.90 -19.54 -12.13
N GLU A 83 -3.98 -20.22 -12.80
CA GLU A 83 -3.23 -19.70 -13.96
C GLU A 83 -4.14 -19.06 -15.02
N ASN A 84 -5.24 -19.73 -15.38
CA ASN A 84 -6.22 -19.25 -16.37
C ASN A 84 -7.04 -18.02 -15.92
N LYS A 85 -6.91 -17.60 -14.67
CA LYS A 85 -7.58 -16.44 -14.07
C LYS A 85 -6.58 -15.36 -13.63
N THR A 86 -5.28 -15.56 -13.81
CA THR A 86 -4.26 -14.57 -13.49
C THR A 86 -4.47 -13.32 -14.34
N ASP A 87 -4.35 -12.14 -13.72
CA ASP A 87 -4.46 -10.87 -14.43
C ASP A 87 -3.26 -10.67 -15.36
N ILE A 88 -3.56 -10.36 -16.63
CA ILE A 88 -2.57 -10.12 -17.68
C ILE A 88 -2.56 -8.65 -18.15
N LYS A 89 -3.38 -7.77 -17.58
CA LYS A 89 -3.50 -6.36 -18.00
C LYS A 89 -2.16 -5.66 -17.96
N GLY A 90 -1.37 -5.86 -16.90
CA GLY A 90 -0.05 -5.26 -16.76
C GLY A 90 0.94 -5.72 -17.82
N LEU A 91 0.93 -7.01 -18.19
CA LEU A 91 1.76 -7.55 -19.26
C LEU A 91 1.31 -7.05 -20.63
N LEU A 92 0.00 -7.01 -20.88
CA LEU A 92 -0.56 -6.49 -22.13
C LEU A 92 -0.22 -5.02 -22.36
N GLN A 93 -0.26 -4.19 -21.31
CA GLN A 93 0.11 -2.78 -21.43
C GLN A 93 1.58 -2.56 -21.79
N LYS A 94 2.45 -3.56 -21.53
CA LYS A 94 3.87 -3.53 -21.86
C LYS A 94 4.20 -4.24 -23.18
N ASP A 95 3.25 -4.97 -23.76
CA ASP A 95 3.44 -5.68 -25.03
C ASP A 95 3.54 -4.66 -26.18
N PRO A 96 4.68 -4.58 -26.89
CA PRO A 96 4.87 -3.66 -28.02
C PRO A 96 3.86 -3.85 -29.13
N VAL A 97 3.42 -5.10 -29.38
CA VAL A 97 2.45 -5.42 -30.43
C VAL A 97 1.08 -4.89 -30.03
N TYR A 98 0.68 -5.09 -28.78
CA TYR A 98 -0.55 -4.53 -28.24
C TYR A 98 -0.53 -3.00 -28.23
N MET A 99 0.59 -2.39 -27.81
CA MET A 99 0.75 -0.93 -27.81
C MET A 99 0.62 -0.34 -29.22
N ALA A 100 1.22 -0.98 -30.23
CA ALA A 100 1.18 -0.50 -31.62
C ALA A 100 -0.17 -0.74 -32.30
N THR A 101 -0.80 -1.88 -32.05
CA THR A 101 -1.98 -2.33 -32.83
C THR A 101 -3.31 -2.16 -32.11
N LYS A 102 -3.30 -2.06 -30.77
CA LYS A 102 -4.47 -2.12 -29.88
C LYS A 102 -5.41 -3.30 -30.15
N ARG A 103 -4.91 -4.35 -30.80
CA ARG A 103 -5.68 -5.55 -31.12
C ARG A 103 -5.73 -6.45 -29.89
N PRO A 104 -6.89 -7.07 -29.60
CA PRO A 104 -6.96 -8.05 -28.53
C PRO A 104 -6.02 -9.23 -28.84
N PRO A 105 -5.34 -9.80 -27.82
CA PRO A 105 -4.50 -10.97 -28.01
C PRO A 105 -5.35 -12.15 -28.50
N THR A 106 -4.76 -12.99 -29.33
CA THR A 106 -5.33 -14.29 -29.69
C THR A 106 -5.41 -15.19 -28.45
N GLU A 107 -6.23 -16.25 -28.51
CA GLU A 107 -6.34 -17.20 -27.39
C GLU A 107 -5.01 -17.88 -27.03
N LEU A 108 -4.13 -18.12 -28.03
CA LEU A 108 -2.79 -18.65 -27.78
C LEU A 108 -1.93 -17.64 -27.02
N GLN A 109 -1.85 -16.40 -27.51
CA GLN A 109 -1.11 -15.33 -26.85
C GLN A 109 -1.63 -15.06 -25.43
N LYS A 110 -2.95 -15.12 -25.24
CA LYS A 110 -3.57 -14.95 -23.93
C LYS A 110 -3.12 -16.03 -22.96
N LYS A 111 -3.08 -17.30 -23.38
CA LYS A 111 -2.57 -18.41 -22.56
C LYS A 111 -1.11 -18.23 -22.19
N ASP A 112 -0.27 -17.81 -23.14
CA ASP A 112 1.15 -17.58 -22.87
C ASP A 112 1.36 -16.43 -21.89
N LEU A 113 0.62 -15.33 -22.04
CA LEU A 113 0.63 -14.20 -21.09
C LEU A 113 0.12 -14.61 -19.70
N GLN A 114 -0.93 -15.43 -19.63
CA GLN A 114 -1.46 -15.95 -18.36
C GLN A 114 -0.43 -16.83 -17.65
N ARG A 115 0.25 -17.70 -18.39
CA ARG A 115 1.35 -18.53 -17.88
C ARG A 115 2.49 -17.66 -17.36
N GLN A 116 2.91 -16.65 -18.12
CA GLN A 116 3.96 -15.72 -17.70
C GLN A 116 3.55 -14.95 -16.43
N ALA A 117 2.33 -14.41 -16.39
CA ALA A 117 1.82 -13.70 -15.22
C ALA A 117 1.76 -14.60 -13.98
N TYR A 118 1.34 -15.86 -14.15
CA TYR A 118 1.29 -16.83 -13.07
C TYR A 118 2.68 -17.18 -12.54
N LEU A 119 3.67 -17.37 -13.41
CA LEU A 119 5.06 -17.59 -13.00
C LEU A 119 5.63 -16.39 -12.24
N ASN A 120 5.38 -15.16 -12.72
CA ASN A 120 5.78 -13.93 -12.02
C ASN A 120 5.12 -13.83 -10.64
N LEU A 121 3.85 -14.21 -10.52
CA LEU A 121 3.13 -14.25 -9.24
C LEU A 121 3.73 -15.29 -8.29
N MET A 122 4.07 -16.48 -8.78
CA MET A 122 4.70 -17.54 -7.97
C MET A 122 6.09 -17.13 -7.50
N GLU A 123 6.91 -16.54 -8.37
CA GLU A 123 8.20 -15.96 -8.01
C GLU A 123 8.02 -14.86 -6.94
N PHE A 124 7.02 -14.00 -7.10
CA PHE A 124 6.74 -12.95 -6.14
C PHE A 124 6.29 -13.51 -4.78
N LEU A 125 5.45 -14.53 -4.74
CA LEU A 125 5.08 -15.23 -3.49
C LEU A 125 6.30 -15.89 -2.82
N SER A 126 7.25 -16.39 -3.61
CA SER A 126 8.52 -16.92 -3.12
C SER A 126 9.41 -15.81 -2.55
N PHE A 127 9.50 -14.65 -3.23
CA PHE A 127 10.21 -13.47 -2.74
C PHE A 127 9.63 -12.95 -1.41
N LEU A 128 8.31 -12.97 -1.26
CA LEU A 128 7.62 -12.65 -0.01
C LEU A 128 7.76 -13.75 1.06
N GLU A 129 8.39 -14.88 0.72
CA GLU A 129 8.56 -16.07 1.56
C GLU A 129 7.23 -16.57 2.17
N VAL A 130 6.15 -16.55 1.38
CA VAL A 130 4.81 -16.91 1.88
C VAL A 130 4.78 -18.40 2.22
N ARG A 131 4.51 -18.71 3.50
CA ARG A 131 4.43 -20.11 4.00
C ARG A 131 3.01 -20.60 4.27
N SER A 132 2.06 -19.67 4.39
CA SER A 132 0.66 -20.00 4.67
C SER A 132 -0.24 -18.87 4.18
N THR A 133 -1.48 -19.20 3.82
CA THR A 133 -2.53 -18.24 3.47
C THR A 133 -3.80 -18.55 4.25
N PRO A 134 -4.61 -17.55 4.64
CA PRO A 134 -4.32 -16.13 4.49
C PRO A 134 -3.25 -15.65 5.49
N CYS A 135 -2.47 -14.66 5.10
CA CYS A 135 -1.51 -14.02 6.00
C CYS A 135 -1.37 -12.51 5.74
N MET A 136 -0.82 -11.81 6.73
CA MET A 136 -0.53 -10.37 6.68
C MET A 136 0.96 -10.17 6.96
N LEU A 137 1.66 -9.60 5.99
CA LEU A 137 3.08 -9.25 6.04
C LEU A 137 3.22 -7.74 6.22
N PHE A 138 4.31 -7.31 6.85
CA PHE A 138 4.55 -5.91 7.21
C PHE A 138 5.88 -5.45 6.67
N PHE A 139 5.91 -4.28 6.05
CA PHE A 139 7.09 -3.69 5.45
C PHE A 139 7.24 -2.22 5.88
N VAL A 140 8.47 -1.80 6.09
CA VAL A 140 8.86 -0.39 6.29
C VAL A 140 10.05 -0.15 5.39
N THR A 141 10.04 0.94 4.61
CA THR A 141 11.10 1.28 3.64
C THR A 141 11.46 0.11 2.69
N GLY A 142 10.45 -0.67 2.28
CA GLY A 142 10.61 -1.84 1.42
C GLY A 142 11.19 -3.09 2.12
N LYS A 143 11.55 -3.01 3.40
CA LYS A 143 12.12 -4.11 4.18
C LYS A 143 11.06 -4.77 5.06
N LEU A 144 11.12 -6.10 5.15
CA LEU A 144 10.22 -6.89 6.00
C LEU A 144 10.46 -6.57 7.48
N VAL A 145 9.37 -6.29 8.20
CA VAL A 145 9.41 -6.01 9.64
C VAL A 145 9.62 -7.30 10.43
N ARG A 146 10.62 -7.29 11.32
CA ARG A 146 10.93 -8.38 12.25
C ARG A 146 10.60 -7.98 13.69
N LEU A 147 10.44 -8.98 14.56
CA LEU A 147 10.18 -8.76 15.99
C LEU A 147 11.33 -7.98 16.65
N SER A 148 12.57 -8.27 16.29
CA SER A 148 13.79 -7.60 16.74
C SER A 148 14.74 -7.38 15.57
N ASP A 149 15.52 -6.30 15.61
CA ASP A 149 16.61 -6.06 14.64
C ASP A 149 17.97 -6.53 15.18
N GLU A 150 18.07 -6.78 16.49
CA GLU A 150 19.33 -7.16 17.15
C GLU A 150 19.70 -8.63 16.91
N VAL A 151 18.70 -9.45 16.57
CA VAL A 151 18.86 -10.89 16.34
C VAL A 151 18.79 -11.15 14.85
N MET A 152 19.87 -11.69 14.25
CA MET A 152 19.95 -11.92 12.81
C MET A 152 18.78 -12.77 12.27
N ASP A 153 18.38 -13.79 13.02
CA ASP A 153 17.28 -14.70 12.69
C ASP A 153 15.98 -14.38 13.44
N SER A 154 15.78 -13.11 13.82
CA SER A 154 14.53 -12.71 14.44
C SER A 154 13.34 -13.10 13.55
N PRO A 155 12.30 -13.75 14.11
CA PRO A 155 11.11 -14.05 13.37
C PRO A 155 10.50 -12.78 12.75
N ARG A 156 9.95 -12.95 11.55
CA ARG A 156 9.14 -11.92 10.90
C ARG A 156 7.89 -11.66 11.71
N LEU A 157 7.50 -10.39 11.80
CA LEU A 157 6.18 -10.04 12.29
C LEU A 157 5.16 -10.41 11.22
N THR A 158 4.24 -11.31 11.51
CA THR A 158 3.26 -11.82 10.54
C THR A 158 1.99 -12.27 11.24
N ALA A 159 0.83 -11.91 10.69
CA ALA A 159 -0.44 -12.51 11.11
C ALA A 159 -0.76 -13.69 10.19
N THR A 160 -1.12 -14.84 10.76
CA THR A 160 -1.50 -16.05 10.01
C THR A 160 -2.78 -16.65 10.59
N GLY A 161 -3.51 -17.40 9.77
CA GLY A 161 -4.75 -18.08 10.15
C GLY A 161 -5.96 -17.15 10.11
N SER A 162 -7.08 -17.59 10.68
CA SER A 162 -8.40 -16.96 10.50
C SER A 162 -8.89 -16.05 11.63
N SER A 163 -8.13 -15.90 12.72
CA SER A 163 -8.55 -15.10 13.87
C SER A 163 -8.36 -13.61 13.65
N MET A 164 -9.47 -12.87 13.53
CA MET A 164 -9.42 -11.40 13.35
C MET A 164 -8.82 -10.66 14.54
N ALA A 165 -9.06 -11.13 15.78
CA ALA A 165 -8.47 -10.54 16.97
C ALA A 165 -6.93 -10.66 16.95
N LYS A 166 -6.41 -11.79 16.45
CA LYS A 166 -4.96 -11.96 16.24
C LYS A 166 -4.43 -10.98 15.19
N TRP A 167 -5.14 -10.82 14.07
CA TRP A 167 -4.73 -9.90 13.02
C TRP A 167 -4.67 -8.45 13.50
N GLU A 168 -5.66 -8.01 14.29
CA GLU A 168 -5.66 -6.68 14.91
C GLU A 168 -4.49 -6.48 15.87
N ALA A 169 -4.26 -7.44 16.78
CA ALA A 169 -3.16 -7.36 17.73
C ALA A 169 -1.79 -7.30 17.03
N VAL A 170 -1.60 -8.12 15.98
CA VAL A 170 -0.35 -8.11 15.21
C VAL A 170 -0.19 -6.81 14.43
N LEU A 171 -1.26 -6.26 13.85
CA LEU A 171 -1.23 -4.95 13.18
C LEU A 171 -0.84 -3.84 14.16
N GLN A 172 -1.40 -3.83 15.38
CA GLN A 172 -1.02 -2.87 16.42
C GLN A 172 0.47 -2.97 16.78
N ASN A 173 0.98 -4.19 16.94
CA ASN A 173 2.40 -4.43 17.18
C ASN A 173 3.27 -3.92 16.01
N ALA A 174 2.82 -4.09 14.77
CA ALA A 174 3.52 -3.60 13.59
C ALA A 174 3.59 -2.07 13.55
N VAL A 175 2.51 -1.40 13.93
CA VAL A 175 2.47 0.07 14.05
C VAL A 175 3.46 0.57 15.11
N ILE A 176 3.49 -0.07 16.29
CA ILE A 176 4.47 0.24 17.33
C ILE A 176 5.88 0.06 16.79
N ARG A 177 6.15 -1.07 16.13
CA ARG A 177 7.48 -1.38 15.58
C ARG A 177 7.93 -0.37 14.52
N ARG A 178 7.04 0.01 13.59
CA ARG A 178 7.32 1.06 12.60
C ARG A 178 7.64 2.39 13.27
N ASN A 179 6.93 2.77 14.33
CA ASN A 179 7.20 4.01 15.06
C ASN A 179 8.56 3.98 15.78
N THR A 180 9.00 2.82 16.27
CA THR A 180 10.35 2.65 16.81
C THR A 180 11.41 2.77 15.72
N LEU A 181 11.24 2.06 14.60
CA LEU A 181 12.17 2.06 13.47
C LEU A 181 12.33 3.47 12.85
N MET A 182 11.23 4.21 12.75
CA MET A 182 11.20 5.52 12.11
C MET A 182 11.34 6.67 13.10
N ARG A 183 11.72 6.41 14.36
CA ARG A 183 11.72 7.43 15.42
C ARG A 183 12.58 8.65 15.07
N GLU A 184 13.84 8.41 14.73
CA GLU A 184 14.80 9.47 14.39
C GLU A 184 14.38 10.24 13.13
N TYR A 185 13.94 9.50 12.10
CA TYR A 185 13.42 10.08 10.86
C TYR A 185 12.20 10.97 11.14
N ASP A 186 11.24 10.48 11.93
CA ASP A 186 10.02 11.20 12.28
C ASP A 186 10.32 12.46 13.12
N GLU A 187 11.30 12.39 14.01
CA GLU A 187 11.77 13.53 14.80
C GLU A 187 12.44 14.58 13.93
N ALA A 188 13.33 14.17 13.02
CA ALA A 188 13.98 15.07 12.05
C ALA A 188 12.94 15.78 11.16
N LYS A 189 11.98 15.03 10.60
CA LYS A 189 10.89 15.60 9.81
C LYS A 189 10.01 16.54 10.61
N ARG A 190 9.75 16.25 11.89
CA ARG A 190 8.99 17.14 12.78
C ARG A 190 9.74 18.44 13.04
N GLN A 191 11.06 18.39 13.23
CA GLN A 191 11.89 19.58 13.41
C GLN A 191 11.95 20.42 12.13
N GLU A 192 12.13 19.80 10.97
CA GLU A 192 12.11 20.46 9.66
C GLU A 192 10.79 21.21 9.42
N ARG A 193 9.64 20.53 9.63
CA ARG A 193 8.32 21.15 9.51
C ARG A 193 8.14 22.32 10.46
N ARG A 194 8.64 22.23 11.70
CA ARG A 194 8.62 23.34 12.66
C ARG A 194 9.48 24.51 12.21
N ARG A 195 10.64 24.27 11.58
CA ARG A 195 11.50 25.33 11.02
C ARG A 195 10.80 26.06 9.88
N LEU A 196 10.30 25.32 8.90
CA LEU A 196 9.57 25.88 7.75
C LEU A 196 8.30 26.64 8.16
N ALA A 197 7.59 26.17 9.18
CA ALA A 197 6.42 26.88 9.71
C ALA A 197 6.80 28.20 10.40
N LYS A 198 7.94 28.24 11.10
CA LYS A 198 8.46 29.49 11.70
C LYS A 198 8.90 30.47 10.61
N GLU A 199 9.55 30.01 9.56
CA GLU A 199 9.97 30.84 8.42
C GLU A 199 8.76 31.44 7.69
N ARG A 200 7.76 30.61 7.32
CA ARG A 200 6.51 31.08 6.71
C ARG A 200 5.78 32.13 7.56
N ARG A 201 5.77 31.95 8.89
CA ARG A 201 5.18 32.95 9.80
C ARG A 201 5.96 34.26 9.84
N ARG A 202 7.28 34.22 9.68
CA ARG A 202 8.12 35.43 9.63
C ARG A 202 7.91 36.17 8.31
N GLU A 203 7.82 35.44 7.20
CA GLU A 203 7.57 35.99 5.87
C GLU A 203 6.18 36.61 5.77
N ALA A 204 5.13 35.93 6.25
CA ALA A 204 3.77 36.47 6.30
C ALA A 204 3.69 37.76 7.14
N ARG A 205 4.45 37.86 8.25
CA ARG A 205 4.55 39.09 9.05
C ARG A 205 5.28 40.22 8.34
N ARG A 206 6.21 39.92 7.43
CA ARG A 206 6.90 40.94 6.63
C ARG A 206 6.00 41.45 5.51
N LEU A 207 5.27 40.55 4.84
CA LEU A 207 4.31 40.92 3.81
C LEU A 207 3.17 41.77 4.38
N ALA A 208 2.56 41.36 5.50
CA ALA A 208 1.51 42.14 6.14
C ALA A 208 1.95 43.56 6.55
N LYS A 209 3.22 43.73 6.94
CA LYS A 209 3.79 45.05 7.26
C LYS A 209 4.08 45.91 6.04
N LEU A 210 4.34 45.30 4.88
CA LEU A 210 4.53 46.03 3.63
C LEU A 210 3.17 46.46 3.08
N GLU A 211 2.17 45.58 3.13
CA GLU A 211 0.79 45.87 2.73
C GLU A 211 0.18 46.98 3.59
N GLU A 212 0.33 46.94 4.92
CA GLU A 212 -0.11 48.01 5.82
C GLU A 212 0.58 49.36 5.51
N ALA A 213 1.86 49.34 5.11
CA ALA A 213 2.58 50.55 4.74
C ALA A 213 2.21 51.09 3.35
N GLU A 214 1.80 50.23 2.41
CA GLU A 214 1.27 50.64 1.09
C GLU A 214 -0.15 51.21 1.22
N GLU A 215 -1.02 50.61 2.05
CA GLU A 215 -2.37 51.14 2.34
C GLU A 215 -2.30 52.53 3.01
N ASP A 216 -1.37 52.74 3.95
CA ASP A 216 -1.15 54.05 4.60
C ASP A 216 -0.59 55.13 3.62
N GLU A 217 0.03 54.75 2.50
CA GLU A 217 0.52 55.67 1.46
C GLU A 217 -0.56 56.03 0.41
N GLU A 218 -1.59 55.20 0.21
CA GLU A 218 -2.70 55.48 -0.73
C GLU A 218 -3.78 56.41 -0.16
N ASP A 219 -3.86 56.54 1.17
CA ASP A 219 -4.85 57.39 1.89
C ASP A 219 -4.39 58.86 2.09
N TYR A 220 -3.24 59.27 1.49
CA TYR A 220 -2.65 60.63 1.59
C TYR A 220 -2.70 61.47 0.30
#